data_AF-A0A5E4K2N8-F1
#
_entry.id   AF-A0A5E4K2N8-F1
#
_cell.length_a   1.000
_cell.length_b   1.000
_cell.length_c   1.000
_cell.angle_alpha   90.00
_cell.angle_beta   90.00
_cell.angle_gamma   90.00
#
_symmetry.space_group_name_H-M   'P 1'
#
loop_
_entity.id
_entity.type
_entity.pdbx_description
1 polymer ?
#
loop_
_entity_poly.entity_id
_entity_poly.type
_entity_poly.pdbx_seq_one_letter_code
_entity_poly.pdbx_strand_id
1 'polypeptide(L)'
;MVAGIDQIITTINPDRYYKTSDDKVLAKKELADFKELIKKDGFQKAAEKAKPKAEATHTLVYDSSTETLEPVYFFILDLMNDLGLAPQKLIDNFISTPVSGHFAELGQRETIMQQQAGKIMGDVNTVLRSVLNIIYDLKEFKIRLQSYDGLKSKKSEEKDAAVLALKQIWMDKVDMAKGNSSIKAMALGQAGFQTLIDAFLASKDEKDIDRLDLNDRVKRLLKPRIAEFNIWLRESEGELRKRYEIEKTYLRSQVNSLKLYSRWVRPYLKTASDLESKDSGRSPALVKTFDTIVLELTLMGKNKLDIASEAANGTFPKDFASPKFLKDIKRNYYTCILVDFTFRGIPQRVGQQSHFAFGGRAEITFKAYALNDDELNKFEEEFKKSEVNDVLALIEGATTESLGQLQNDINEFLEEKPKEEGKKSSESSNPFKALFGGYEKKPEAPKGKEAPKEIIVKPDSWIEENHFRPFVAEAAKTKVFDIFDIYKKSHGMASFS
;
A
#
# COMPACT_ATOMS: atom_id res chain seq x y z
N MET A 1 -3.48 -1.92 18.04
CA MET A 1 -3.98 -0.72 18.73
C MET A 1 -3.35 0.42 17.96
N VAL A 2 -4.07 1.08 17.05
CA VAL A 2 -3.45 1.90 15.99
C VAL A 2 -2.53 2.98 16.58
N ALA A 3 -1.32 3.10 16.04
CA ALA A 3 -0.35 4.10 16.48
C ALA A 3 -0.86 5.51 16.17
N GLY A 4 -0.84 6.41 17.17
CA GLY A 4 -1.21 7.81 17.00
C GLY A 4 -0.25 8.57 16.07
N ILE A 5 -0.69 9.69 15.52
CA ILE A 5 0.12 10.50 14.58
C ILE A 5 1.49 10.88 15.18
N ASP A 6 1.50 11.33 16.44
CA ASP A 6 2.75 11.68 17.14
C ASP A 6 3.70 10.49 17.30
N GLN A 7 3.13 9.30 17.48
CA GLN A 7 3.90 8.06 17.62
C GLN A 7 4.52 7.64 16.28
N ILE A 8 3.82 7.85 15.16
CA ILE A 8 4.36 7.66 13.81
C ILE A 8 5.51 8.64 13.57
N ILE A 9 5.31 9.94 13.84
CA ILE A 9 6.36 10.97 13.73
C ILE A 9 7.58 10.60 14.59
N THR A 10 7.34 10.11 15.81
CA THR A 10 8.39 9.66 16.73
C THR A 10 9.16 8.46 16.20
N THR A 11 8.48 7.51 15.57
CA THR A 11 9.12 6.32 14.99
C THR A 11 9.93 6.65 13.74
N ILE A 12 9.55 7.71 13.01
CA ILE A 12 10.29 8.20 11.84
C ILE A 12 11.63 8.82 12.27
N ASN A 13 11.62 9.67 13.29
CA ASN A 13 12.82 10.28 13.84
C ASN A 13 12.88 10.15 15.38
N PRO A 14 13.29 8.96 15.87
CA PRO A 14 13.34 8.70 17.30
C PRO A 14 14.44 9.48 18.01
N ASP A 15 15.51 9.86 17.30
CA ASP A 15 16.61 10.63 17.89
C ASP A 15 16.14 11.99 18.44
N ARG A 16 15.10 12.57 17.84
CA ARG A 16 14.58 13.89 18.21
C ARG A 16 13.29 13.83 19.02
N TYR A 17 12.37 12.97 18.61
CA TYR A 17 10.99 12.98 19.10
C TYR A 17 10.68 11.85 20.09
N TYR A 18 11.64 10.97 20.41
CA TYR A 18 11.44 9.96 21.44
C TYR A 18 11.74 10.54 22.83
N LYS A 19 10.79 10.39 23.76
CA LYS A 19 10.95 10.83 25.15
C LYS A 19 11.88 9.86 25.88
N THR A 20 13.08 10.33 26.22
CA THR A 20 14.06 9.62 27.04
C THR A 20 14.06 10.12 28.49
N SER A 21 14.58 9.29 29.38
CA SER A 21 14.88 9.67 30.78
C SER A 21 15.95 10.78 30.86
N ASP A 22 15.97 11.54 31.97
CA ASP A 22 16.90 12.67 32.17
C ASP A 22 18.38 12.23 32.33
N ASP A 23 18.61 10.97 32.70
CA ASP A 23 19.95 10.38 32.76
C ASP A 23 20.46 10.04 31.34
N LYS A 24 21.58 10.66 30.95
CA LYS A 24 22.21 10.51 29.63
C LYS A 24 22.59 9.07 29.29
N VAL A 25 22.94 8.24 30.28
CA VAL A 25 23.31 6.84 30.03
C VAL A 25 22.07 6.00 29.76
N LEU A 26 21.02 6.23 30.55
CA LEU A 26 19.73 5.57 30.39
C LEU A 26 19.05 5.99 29.07
N ALA A 27 19.12 7.27 28.72
CA ALA A 27 18.56 7.83 27.50
C ALA A 27 19.12 7.17 26.23
N LYS A 28 20.45 6.98 26.18
CA LYS A 28 21.11 6.29 25.07
C LYS A 28 20.67 4.83 24.95
N LYS A 29 20.46 4.16 26.09
CA LYS A 29 20.00 2.78 26.14
C LYS A 29 18.54 2.66 25.68
N GLU A 30 17.64 3.48 26.21
CA GLU A 30 16.22 3.50 25.83
C GLU A 30 16.03 3.77 24.32
N LEU A 31 16.83 4.68 23.76
CA LEU A 31 16.81 4.99 22.34
C LEU A 31 17.35 3.85 21.47
N ALA A 32 18.42 3.18 21.93
CA ALA A 32 18.97 2.02 21.25
C ALA A 32 17.99 0.83 21.27
N ASP A 33 17.37 0.57 22.42
CA ASP A 33 16.35 -0.47 22.60
C ASP A 33 15.13 -0.21 21.69
N PHE A 34 14.68 1.05 21.59
CA PHE A 34 13.58 1.41 20.68
C PHE A 34 13.95 1.26 19.20
N LYS A 35 15.18 1.67 18.81
CA LYS A 35 15.68 1.46 17.44
C LYS A 35 15.83 -0.02 17.09
N GLU A 36 16.19 -0.87 18.06
CA GLU A 36 16.22 -2.32 17.88
C GLU A 36 14.81 -2.89 17.73
N LEU A 37 13.84 -2.37 18.48
CA LEU A 37 12.43 -2.75 18.38
C LEU A 37 11.86 -2.42 17.00
N ILE A 38 12.20 -1.28 16.40
CA ILE A 38 11.83 -0.95 15.01
C ILE A 38 12.36 -2.00 14.02
N LYS A 39 13.59 -2.47 14.21
CA LYS A 39 14.23 -3.47 13.33
C LYS A 39 13.63 -4.86 13.50
N LYS A 40 13.22 -5.22 14.71
CA LYS A 40 12.77 -6.57 15.08
C LYS A 40 11.27 -6.78 14.87
N ASP A 41 10.45 -5.84 15.35
CA ASP A 41 8.99 -5.98 15.36
C ASP A 41 8.32 -5.27 14.17
N GLY A 42 9.08 -4.48 13.41
CA GLY A 42 8.61 -3.68 12.28
C GLY A 42 8.07 -2.31 12.70
N PHE A 43 8.02 -1.39 11.73
CA PHE A 43 7.71 0.03 11.97
C PHE A 43 6.37 0.27 12.70
N GLN A 44 5.30 -0.36 12.22
CA GLN A 44 3.94 -0.13 12.74
C GLN A 44 3.78 -0.61 14.19
N LYS A 45 4.31 -1.80 14.54
CA LYS A 45 4.26 -2.32 15.92
C LYS A 45 5.15 -1.52 16.87
N ALA A 46 6.27 -1.00 16.37
CA ALA A 46 7.14 -0.13 17.15
C ALA A 46 6.45 1.21 17.45
N ALA A 47 5.71 1.75 16.49
CA ALA A 47 4.98 3.00 16.65
C ALA A 47 3.94 2.92 17.77
N GLU A 48 3.20 1.82 17.92
CA GLU A 48 2.22 1.67 19.03
C GLU A 48 2.86 1.85 20.43
N LYS A 49 4.16 1.51 20.56
CA LYS A 49 4.93 1.59 21.80
C LYS A 49 5.78 2.86 21.93
N ALA A 50 5.73 3.75 20.95
CA ALA A 50 6.54 4.97 20.93
C ALA A 50 6.07 5.94 22.03
N LYS A 51 7.04 6.61 22.68
CA LYS A 51 6.81 7.68 23.65
C LYS A 51 7.09 9.03 23.00
N PRO A 52 6.07 9.75 22.52
CA PRO A 52 6.29 10.98 21.76
C PRO A 52 6.74 12.15 22.64
N LYS A 53 7.58 13.01 22.06
CA LYS A 53 8.05 14.30 22.59
C LYS A 53 8.00 15.32 21.45
N ALA A 54 7.11 16.29 21.55
CA ALA A 54 7.05 17.42 20.61
C ALA A 54 8.09 18.50 20.98
N GLU A 55 8.35 19.44 20.07
CA GLU A 55 9.23 20.60 20.31
C GLU A 55 8.64 21.56 21.35
N ALA A 56 7.33 21.78 21.27
CA ALA A 56 6.52 22.46 22.26
C ALA A 56 5.14 21.83 22.30
N THR A 57 4.50 21.89 23.46
CA THR A 57 3.13 21.43 23.67
C THR A 57 2.40 22.44 24.54
N HIS A 58 1.26 22.91 24.04
CA HIS A 58 0.36 23.78 24.79
C HIS A 58 -1.03 23.17 24.80
N THR A 59 -1.67 23.18 25.96
CA THR A 59 -3.02 22.61 26.12
C THR A 59 -3.96 23.72 26.56
N LEU A 60 -5.05 23.87 25.81
CA LEU A 60 -6.16 24.74 26.13
C LEU A 60 -7.32 23.85 26.58
N VAL A 61 -7.83 24.10 27.78
CA VAL A 61 -9.04 23.44 28.26
C VAL A 61 -10.13 24.51 28.34
N TYR A 62 -11.23 24.22 27.69
CA TYR A 62 -12.40 25.07 27.64
C TYR A 62 -13.62 24.25 28.03
N ASP A 63 -14.38 24.69 29.03
CA ASP A 63 -15.57 23.99 29.52
C ASP A 63 -16.74 24.96 29.53
N SER A 64 -17.70 24.74 28.64
CA SER A 64 -18.87 25.60 28.48
C SER A 64 -20.09 24.75 28.18
N SER A 65 -21.14 24.91 28.97
CA SER A 65 -22.40 24.19 28.79
C SER A 65 -23.22 24.65 27.58
N THR A 66 -22.84 25.77 26.96
CA THR A 66 -23.57 26.41 25.85
C THR A 66 -22.78 26.47 24.55
N GLU A 67 -21.45 26.51 24.60
CA GLU A 67 -20.63 26.60 23.38
C GLU A 67 -20.32 25.24 22.79
N THR A 68 -20.42 25.16 21.46
CA THR A 68 -20.14 23.97 20.67
C THR A 68 -18.66 23.93 20.26
N LEU A 69 -18.18 22.76 19.80
CA LEU A 69 -16.82 22.63 19.27
C LEU A 69 -16.61 23.45 17.98
N GLU A 70 -17.68 23.71 17.21
CA GLU A 70 -17.59 24.29 15.87
C GLU A 70 -16.95 25.68 15.84
N PRO A 71 -17.38 26.69 16.65
CA PRO A 71 -16.71 28.00 16.68
C PRO A 71 -15.23 27.91 17.03
N VAL A 72 -14.89 27.06 17.99
CA VAL A 72 -13.53 26.83 18.45
C VAL A 72 -12.67 26.23 17.34
N TYR A 73 -13.19 25.22 16.66
CA TYR A 73 -12.54 24.56 15.53
C TYR A 73 -12.30 25.52 14.36
N PHE A 74 -13.34 26.23 13.90
CA PHE A 74 -13.21 27.12 12.75
C PHE A 74 -12.31 28.32 13.05
N PHE A 75 -12.36 28.88 14.27
CA PHE A 75 -11.44 29.95 14.66
C PHE A 75 -9.97 29.50 14.56
N ILE A 76 -9.64 28.31 15.07
CA ILE A 76 -8.27 27.79 15.02
C ILE A 76 -7.89 27.43 13.58
N LEU A 77 -8.80 26.85 12.80
CA LEU A 77 -8.58 26.54 11.39
C LEU A 77 -8.25 27.81 10.59
N ASP A 78 -9.03 28.88 10.78
CA ASP A 78 -8.85 30.16 10.10
C ASP A 78 -7.54 30.82 10.54
N LEU A 79 -7.24 30.82 11.85
CA LEU A 79 -5.97 31.33 12.38
C LEU A 79 -4.76 30.57 11.81
N MET A 80 -4.87 29.24 11.65
CA MET A 80 -3.82 28.45 10.99
C MET A 80 -3.65 28.82 9.52
N ASN A 81 -4.74 29.12 8.81
CA ASN A 81 -4.69 29.60 7.43
C ASN A 81 -4.03 30.99 7.34
N ASP A 82 -4.40 31.92 8.22
CA ASP A 82 -3.87 33.29 8.27
C ASP A 82 -2.36 33.29 8.54
N LEU A 83 -1.86 32.34 9.33
CA LEU A 83 -0.42 32.12 9.58
C LEU A 83 0.29 31.34 8.47
N GLY A 84 -0.39 31.05 7.36
CA GLY A 84 0.15 30.39 6.18
C GLY A 84 0.51 28.92 6.39
N LEU A 85 -0.19 28.21 7.29
CA LEU A 85 0.09 26.81 7.63
C LEU A 85 -0.69 25.80 6.77
N ALA A 86 -1.57 26.24 5.86
CA ALA A 86 -2.33 25.36 4.96
C ALA A 86 -2.83 24.05 5.63
N PRO A 87 -3.65 24.16 6.71
CA PRO A 87 -4.08 23.04 7.53
C PRO A 87 -4.77 21.92 6.74
N GLN A 88 -4.44 20.69 7.07
CA GLN A 88 -5.04 19.47 6.55
C GLN A 88 -5.65 18.65 7.69
N LYS A 89 -6.86 18.13 7.50
CA LYS A 89 -7.52 17.25 8.48
C LYS A 89 -6.96 15.84 8.37
N LEU A 90 -6.49 15.27 9.49
CA LEU A 90 -5.90 13.94 9.55
C LEU A 90 -6.79 12.91 10.26
N ILE A 91 -7.43 13.30 11.37
CA ILE A 91 -8.33 12.43 12.15
C ILE A 91 -9.67 13.15 12.31
N ASP A 92 -10.75 12.38 12.23
CA ASP A 92 -12.14 12.82 12.45
C ASP A 92 -12.93 11.61 12.97
N ASN A 93 -12.81 11.37 14.27
CA ASN A 93 -13.40 10.24 14.98
C ASN A 93 -14.49 10.75 15.94
N PHE A 94 -15.58 9.97 16.08
CA PHE A 94 -16.66 10.29 17.02
C PHE A 94 -17.10 9.05 17.79
N ILE A 95 -17.41 9.23 19.07
CA ILE A 95 -17.88 8.18 19.99
C ILE A 95 -19.12 8.71 20.71
N SER A 96 -20.23 7.98 20.66
CA SER A 96 -21.48 8.33 21.36
C SER A 96 -21.83 7.24 22.36
N THR A 97 -22.40 7.59 23.52
CA THR A 97 -22.85 6.57 24.49
C THR A 97 -24.04 5.77 23.97
N PRO A 98 -24.13 4.45 24.24
CA PRO A 98 -25.16 3.55 23.70
C PRO A 98 -26.62 3.89 24.05
N VAL A 99 -26.86 4.77 25.03
CA VAL A 99 -28.20 5.11 25.56
C VAL A 99 -28.70 6.48 25.07
N SER A 100 -27.88 7.22 24.33
CA SER A 100 -28.24 8.56 23.82
C SER A 100 -29.34 8.52 22.75
N GLY A 101 -30.21 9.53 22.71
CA GLY A 101 -31.22 9.67 21.63
C GLY A 101 -30.58 9.85 20.25
N HIS A 102 -29.36 10.41 20.22
CA HIS A 102 -28.49 10.52 19.06
C HIS A 102 -27.91 9.15 18.63
N PHE A 103 -27.63 8.23 19.57
CA PHE A 103 -27.17 6.87 19.26
C PHE A 103 -28.24 6.01 18.58
N ALA A 104 -29.53 6.27 18.78
CA ALA A 104 -30.57 5.56 18.02
C ALA A 104 -30.60 5.96 16.53
N GLU A 105 -30.48 7.26 16.23
CA GLU A 105 -30.40 7.76 14.85
C GLU A 105 -29.04 7.44 14.20
N LEU A 106 -27.95 7.55 14.96
CA LEU A 106 -26.63 7.11 14.54
C LEU A 106 -26.57 5.60 14.35
N GLY A 107 -27.17 4.80 15.23
CA GLY A 107 -27.21 3.34 15.13
C GLY A 107 -28.02 2.87 13.92
N GLN A 108 -29.07 3.62 13.54
CA GLN A 108 -29.78 3.38 12.29
C GLN A 108 -28.91 3.69 11.07
N ARG A 109 -28.19 4.82 11.07
CA ARG A 109 -27.22 5.17 10.01
C ARG A 109 -26.06 4.17 9.97
N GLU A 110 -25.55 3.75 11.12
CA GLU A 110 -24.51 2.74 11.29
C GLU A 110 -24.99 1.40 10.74
N THR A 111 -26.21 0.97 11.03
CA THR A 111 -26.77 -0.27 10.48
C THR A 111 -26.84 -0.20 8.95
N ILE A 112 -27.26 0.94 8.38
CA ILE A 112 -27.27 1.15 6.92
C ILE A 112 -25.84 1.12 6.36
N MET A 113 -24.89 1.75 7.05
CA MET A 113 -23.48 1.77 6.71
C MET A 113 -22.85 0.37 6.77
N GLN A 114 -23.16 -0.43 7.79
CA GLN A 114 -22.72 -1.81 7.96
C GLN A 114 -23.32 -2.71 6.87
N GLN A 115 -24.59 -2.52 6.50
CA GLN A 115 -25.21 -3.25 5.40
C GLN A 115 -24.56 -2.91 4.04
N GLN A 116 -24.26 -1.64 3.80
CA GLN A 116 -23.53 -1.20 2.60
C GLN A 116 -22.09 -1.73 2.59
N ALA A 117 -21.39 -1.66 3.73
CA ALA A 117 -20.05 -2.22 3.89
C ALA A 117 -20.04 -3.73 3.64
N GLY A 118 -20.99 -4.47 4.23
CA GLY A 118 -21.15 -5.91 4.03
C GLY A 118 -21.43 -6.28 2.57
N LYS A 119 -22.25 -5.47 1.87
CA LYS A 119 -22.47 -5.65 0.42
C LYS A 119 -21.16 -5.46 -0.37
N ILE A 120 -20.45 -4.37 -0.14
CA ILE A 120 -19.20 -4.11 -0.86
C ILE A 120 -18.12 -5.14 -0.48
N MET A 121 -18.09 -5.63 0.76
CA MET A 121 -17.22 -6.75 1.17
C MET A 121 -17.55 -8.04 0.42
N GLY A 122 -18.84 -8.32 0.19
CA GLY A 122 -19.27 -9.40 -0.68
C GLY A 122 -18.71 -9.25 -2.10
N ASP A 123 -18.78 -8.04 -2.65
CA ASP A 123 -18.22 -7.71 -3.96
C ASP A 123 -16.68 -7.84 -3.97
N VAL A 124 -16.00 -7.43 -2.89
CA VAL A 124 -14.54 -7.57 -2.69
C VAL A 124 -14.13 -9.04 -2.71
N ASN A 125 -14.79 -9.92 -1.97
CA ASN A 125 -14.49 -11.35 -1.96
C ASN A 125 -14.70 -11.99 -3.35
N THR A 126 -15.77 -11.60 -4.06
CA THR A 126 -16.00 -12.06 -5.44
C THR A 126 -14.87 -11.62 -6.38
N VAL A 127 -14.45 -10.35 -6.31
CA VAL A 127 -13.33 -9.83 -7.09
C VAL A 127 -12.02 -10.53 -6.71
N LEU A 128 -11.76 -10.75 -5.42
CA LEU A 128 -10.56 -11.41 -4.93
C LEU A 128 -10.43 -12.84 -5.46
N ARG A 129 -11.52 -13.62 -5.43
CA ARG A 129 -11.58 -14.96 -6.04
C ARG A 129 -11.35 -14.91 -7.54
N SER A 130 -11.91 -13.91 -8.23
CA SER A 130 -11.65 -13.70 -9.65
C SER A 130 -10.16 -13.44 -9.90
N VAL A 131 -9.50 -12.60 -9.09
CA VAL A 131 -8.06 -12.31 -9.21
C VAL A 131 -7.23 -13.58 -9.07
N LEU A 132 -7.53 -14.42 -8.07
CA LEU A 132 -6.85 -15.70 -7.86
C LEU A 132 -6.96 -16.61 -9.09
N ASN A 133 -8.16 -16.76 -9.63
CA ASN A 133 -8.39 -17.60 -10.81
C ASN A 133 -7.58 -17.09 -12.02
N ILE A 134 -7.60 -15.78 -12.28
CA ILE A 134 -6.83 -15.18 -13.38
C ILE A 134 -5.33 -15.41 -13.20
N ILE A 135 -4.81 -15.31 -11.97
CA ILE A 135 -3.40 -15.59 -11.69
C ILE A 135 -3.07 -17.04 -12.01
N TYR A 136 -3.92 -18.00 -11.64
CA TYR A 136 -3.71 -19.41 -11.99
C TYR A 136 -3.72 -19.63 -13.50
N ASP A 137 -4.67 -19.00 -14.22
CA ASP A 137 -4.75 -19.07 -15.67
C ASP A 137 -3.50 -18.47 -16.33
N LEU A 138 -3.02 -17.31 -15.86
CA LEU A 138 -1.80 -16.67 -16.34
C LEU A 138 -0.56 -17.52 -16.09
N LYS A 139 -0.46 -18.17 -14.92
CA LYS A 139 0.62 -19.14 -14.61
C LYS A 139 0.57 -20.32 -15.58
N GLU A 140 -0.61 -20.87 -15.85
CA GLU A 140 -0.77 -21.95 -16.80
C GLU A 140 -0.39 -21.53 -18.23
N PHE A 141 -0.83 -20.35 -18.68
CA PHE A 141 -0.45 -19.81 -19.98
C PHE A 141 1.07 -19.63 -20.11
N LYS A 142 1.75 -19.14 -19.07
CA LYS A 142 3.21 -18.97 -19.06
C LYS A 142 3.93 -20.31 -19.23
N ILE A 143 3.49 -21.35 -18.52
CA ILE A 143 4.03 -22.71 -18.66
C ILE A 143 3.84 -23.23 -20.08
N ARG A 144 2.64 -23.05 -20.67
CA ARG A 144 2.36 -23.48 -22.04
C ARG A 144 3.18 -22.70 -23.08
N LEU A 145 3.31 -21.38 -22.91
CA LEU A 145 4.08 -20.51 -23.79
C LEU A 145 5.58 -20.79 -23.74
N GLN A 146 6.11 -21.31 -22.62
CA GLN A 146 7.52 -21.70 -22.51
C GLN A 146 7.93 -22.72 -23.58
N SER A 147 7.07 -23.69 -23.90
CA SER A 147 7.32 -24.65 -24.97
C SER A 147 7.43 -23.99 -26.35
N TYR A 148 6.65 -22.93 -26.61
CA TYR A 148 6.74 -22.15 -27.85
C TYR A 148 7.96 -21.22 -27.87
N ASP A 149 8.30 -20.59 -26.74
CA ASP A 149 9.52 -19.78 -26.59
C ASP A 149 10.78 -20.63 -26.81
N GLY A 150 10.76 -21.91 -26.40
CA GLY A 150 11.82 -22.89 -26.66
C GLY A 150 12.12 -23.09 -28.16
N LEU A 151 11.11 -23.00 -29.03
CA LEU A 151 11.30 -23.05 -30.50
C LEU A 151 12.14 -21.88 -31.03
N LYS A 152 12.17 -20.75 -30.31
CA LYS A 152 12.94 -19.56 -30.67
C LYS A 152 14.36 -19.59 -30.09
N SER A 153 14.72 -20.59 -29.27
CA SER A 153 16.05 -20.72 -28.66
C SER A 153 17.16 -20.92 -29.70
N LYS A 154 18.39 -20.50 -29.38
CA LYS A 154 19.56 -20.72 -30.24
C LYS A 154 20.13 -22.13 -30.16
N LYS A 155 19.88 -22.84 -29.06
CA LYS A 155 20.45 -24.18 -28.83
C LYS A 155 19.58 -25.22 -29.54
N SER A 156 20.22 -26.13 -30.28
CA SER A 156 19.51 -27.18 -31.02
C SER A 156 18.73 -28.11 -30.09
N GLU A 157 19.33 -28.50 -28.97
CA GLU A 157 18.71 -29.42 -28.00
C GLU A 157 17.42 -28.88 -27.39
N GLU A 158 17.39 -27.60 -27.00
CA GLU A 158 16.19 -26.95 -26.45
C GLU A 158 15.08 -26.83 -27.50
N LYS A 159 15.44 -26.60 -28.76
CA LYS A 159 14.51 -26.57 -29.90
C LYS A 159 13.91 -27.95 -30.18
N ASP A 160 14.75 -28.97 -30.29
CA ASP A 160 14.31 -30.33 -30.58
C ASP A 160 13.42 -30.86 -29.44
N ALA A 161 13.76 -30.58 -28.17
CA ALA A 161 12.92 -30.91 -27.01
C ALA A 161 11.56 -30.16 -27.02
N ALA A 162 11.56 -28.88 -27.38
CA ALA A 162 10.34 -28.08 -27.50
C ALA A 162 9.40 -28.59 -28.61
N VAL A 163 9.94 -28.96 -29.78
CA VAL A 163 9.18 -29.57 -30.87
C VAL A 163 8.55 -30.88 -30.42
N LEU A 164 9.31 -31.75 -29.74
CA LEU A 164 8.80 -33.03 -29.24
C LEU A 164 7.67 -32.82 -28.22
N ALA A 165 7.84 -31.89 -27.26
CA ALA A 165 6.80 -31.57 -26.29
C ALA A 165 5.52 -31.05 -26.95
N LEU A 166 5.63 -30.18 -27.97
CA LEU A 166 4.48 -29.64 -28.69
C LEU A 166 3.79 -30.68 -29.55
N LYS A 167 4.54 -31.59 -30.17
CA LYS A 167 3.97 -32.75 -30.90
C LYS A 167 3.23 -33.70 -29.96
N GLN A 168 3.76 -33.95 -28.76
CA GLN A 168 3.07 -34.73 -27.74
C GLN A 168 1.75 -34.06 -27.32
N ILE A 169 1.78 -32.76 -27.03
CA ILE A 169 0.56 -31.98 -26.69
C ILE A 169 -0.47 -32.05 -27.82
N TRP A 170 -0.03 -31.93 -29.08
CA TRP A 170 -0.91 -32.03 -30.25
C TRP A 170 -1.53 -33.42 -30.38
N MET A 171 -0.74 -34.49 -30.22
CA MET A 171 -1.25 -35.86 -30.26
C MET A 171 -2.28 -36.10 -29.14
N ASP A 172 -2.04 -35.57 -27.94
CA ASP A 172 -2.87 -35.80 -26.77
C ASP A 172 -4.16 -34.98 -26.76
N LYS A 173 -4.14 -33.77 -27.30
CA LYS A 173 -5.27 -32.84 -27.21
C LYS A 173 -5.99 -32.59 -28.52
N VAL A 174 -5.28 -32.61 -29.65
CA VAL A 174 -5.82 -32.19 -30.95
C VAL A 174 -6.12 -33.38 -31.83
N ASP A 175 -5.15 -34.28 -32.00
CA ASP A 175 -5.30 -35.43 -32.88
C ASP A 175 -6.21 -36.51 -32.29
N MET A 176 -6.26 -36.63 -30.96
CA MET A 176 -7.19 -37.52 -30.25
C MET A 176 -8.66 -37.27 -30.61
N ALA A 177 -9.03 -36.03 -30.93
CA ALA A 177 -10.40 -35.67 -31.36
C ALA A 177 -10.83 -36.39 -32.65
N LYS A 178 -9.88 -36.93 -33.42
CA LYS A 178 -10.13 -37.71 -34.65
C LYS A 178 -10.47 -39.18 -34.37
N GLY A 179 -10.59 -39.57 -33.09
CA GLY A 179 -11.02 -40.90 -32.66
C GLY A 179 -10.12 -42.01 -33.22
N ASN A 180 -10.73 -43.00 -33.88
CA ASN A 180 -10.03 -44.16 -34.47
C ASN A 180 -9.02 -43.79 -35.57
N SER A 181 -9.04 -42.56 -36.08
CA SER A 181 -8.12 -42.05 -37.10
C SER A 181 -7.00 -41.17 -36.54
N SER A 182 -6.87 -41.09 -35.22
CA SER A 182 -5.73 -40.47 -34.55
C SER A 182 -4.47 -41.33 -34.69
N ILE A 183 -3.30 -40.71 -34.68
CA ILE A 183 -1.99 -41.35 -34.74
C ILE A 183 -1.86 -42.41 -33.65
N LYS A 184 -2.30 -42.11 -32.42
CA LYS A 184 -2.29 -43.07 -31.31
C LYS A 184 -3.22 -44.24 -31.55
N ALA A 185 -4.46 -44.01 -32.01
CA ALA A 185 -5.40 -45.09 -32.30
C ALA A 185 -4.97 -45.96 -33.49
N MET A 186 -4.39 -45.36 -34.54
CA MET A 186 -3.89 -46.09 -35.71
C MET A 186 -2.63 -46.91 -35.40
N ALA A 187 -1.75 -46.40 -34.53
CA ALA A 187 -0.54 -47.10 -34.13
C ALA A 187 -0.79 -48.22 -33.10
N LEU A 188 -1.77 -48.04 -32.21
CA LEU A 188 -2.11 -49.01 -31.16
C LEU A 188 -3.24 -49.98 -31.59
N GLY A 189 -3.96 -49.68 -32.67
CA GLY A 189 -5.04 -50.50 -33.20
C GLY A 189 -4.55 -51.65 -34.08
N GLN A 190 -5.49 -52.52 -34.49
CA GLN A 190 -5.19 -53.70 -35.34
C GLN A 190 -4.76 -53.35 -36.79
N ALA A 191 -4.67 -52.05 -37.12
CA ALA A 191 -4.31 -51.56 -38.45
C ALA A 191 -2.81 -51.66 -38.78
N GLY A 192 -1.96 -52.02 -37.80
CA GLY A 192 -0.55 -52.37 -38.04
C GLY A 192 0.39 -51.19 -38.30
N PHE A 193 0.01 -49.96 -37.95
CA PHE A 193 0.85 -48.76 -38.12
C PHE A 193 1.75 -48.49 -36.89
N GLN A 194 2.42 -49.52 -36.37
CA GLN A 194 3.19 -49.46 -35.12
C GLN A 194 4.23 -48.32 -35.10
N THR A 195 4.88 -48.05 -36.24
CA THR A 195 5.96 -47.05 -36.39
C THR A 195 5.47 -45.62 -36.59
N LEU A 196 4.15 -45.39 -36.66
CA LEU A 196 3.59 -44.08 -37.00
C LEU A 196 3.85 -43.03 -35.91
N ILE A 197 3.85 -43.42 -34.64
CA ILE A 197 4.17 -42.52 -33.51
C ILE A 197 5.62 -42.07 -33.61
N ASP A 198 6.55 -43.02 -33.73
CA ASP A 198 7.98 -42.73 -33.79
C ASP A 198 8.34 -41.91 -35.04
N ALA A 199 7.73 -42.23 -36.18
CA ALA A 199 7.89 -41.49 -37.42
C ALA A 199 7.37 -40.04 -37.33
N PHE A 200 6.25 -39.82 -36.61
CA PHE A 200 5.72 -38.47 -36.38
C PHE A 200 6.59 -37.65 -35.45
N LEU A 201 7.12 -38.25 -34.38
CA LEU A 201 8.04 -37.57 -33.47
C LEU A 201 9.37 -37.22 -34.17
N ALA A 202 9.89 -38.13 -34.99
CA ALA A 202 11.18 -37.97 -35.69
C ALA A 202 11.15 -36.99 -36.88
N SER A 203 10.05 -36.89 -37.63
CA SER A 203 9.98 -36.09 -38.86
C SER A 203 9.93 -34.58 -38.59
N LYS A 204 10.86 -33.80 -39.15
CA LYS A 204 10.87 -32.33 -38.91
C LYS A 204 9.87 -31.58 -39.77
N ASP A 205 9.76 -31.96 -41.04
CA ASP A 205 8.92 -31.30 -42.04
C ASP A 205 8.37 -32.31 -43.06
N GLU A 206 7.40 -31.90 -43.87
CA GLU A 206 6.80 -32.72 -44.93
C GLU A 206 7.84 -33.30 -45.91
N LYS A 207 8.93 -32.56 -46.15
CA LYS A 207 10.05 -32.97 -47.03
C LYS A 207 10.95 -34.01 -46.39
N ASP A 208 10.98 -34.08 -45.07
CA ASP A 208 11.82 -35.00 -44.30
C ASP A 208 11.22 -36.41 -44.29
N ILE A 209 9.89 -36.51 -44.40
CA ILE A 209 9.14 -37.76 -44.47
C ILE A 209 9.54 -38.61 -45.68
N ASP A 210 9.85 -37.96 -46.81
CA ASP A 210 10.26 -38.66 -48.03
C ASP A 210 11.64 -39.33 -47.89
N ARG A 211 12.49 -38.80 -47.00
CA ARG A 211 13.86 -39.29 -46.73
C ARG A 211 13.92 -40.43 -45.71
N LEU A 212 12.86 -40.61 -44.92
CA LEU A 212 12.79 -41.68 -43.92
C LEU A 212 12.56 -43.03 -44.60
N ASP A 213 13.20 -44.09 -44.10
CA ASP A 213 12.97 -45.47 -44.55
C ASP A 213 11.68 -46.01 -43.91
N LEU A 214 10.56 -45.62 -44.50
CA LEU A 214 9.22 -45.96 -44.05
C LEU A 214 8.39 -46.48 -45.22
N ASN A 215 7.42 -47.35 -44.92
CA ASN A 215 6.44 -47.83 -45.89
C ASN A 215 5.66 -46.64 -46.50
N ASP A 216 5.45 -46.67 -47.82
CA ASP A 216 4.71 -45.63 -48.57
C ASP A 216 3.31 -45.35 -48.00
N ARG A 217 2.65 -46.36 -47.43
CA ARG A 217 1.35 -46.19 -46.74
C ARG A 217 1.49 -45.32 -45.48
N VAL A 218 2.55 -45.51 -44.70
CA VAL A 218 2.87 -44.70 -43.52
C VAL A 218 3.23 -43.27 -43.94
N LYS A 219 4.05 -43.11 -44.99
CA LYS A 219 4.40 -41.78 -45.53
C LYS A 219 3.18 -40.99 -45.99
N ARG A 220 2.23 -41.64 -46.66
CA ARG A 220 0.98 -41.00 -47.13
C ARG A 220 0.07 -40.55 -45.99
N LEU A 221 0.05 -41.27 -44.87
CA LEU A 221 -0.69 -40.87 -43.67
C LEU A 221 0.05 -39.78 -42.87
N LEU A 222 1.37 -39.80 -42.88
CA LEU A 222 2.19 -38.89 -42.08
C LEU A 222 2.26 -37.47 -42.64
N LYS A 223 2.36 -37.31 -43.97
CA LYS A 223 2.40 -36.00 -44.65
C LYS A 223 1.28 -35.04 -44.22
N PRO A 224 -0.01 -35.40 -44.34
CA PRO A 224 -1.09 -34.51 -43.93
C PRO A 224 -1.09 -34.21 -42.42
N ARG A 225 -0.61 -35.13 -41.58
CA ARG A 225 -0.55 -34.94 -40.12
C ARG A 225 0.53 -33.93 -39.72
N ILE A 226 1.69 -33.96 -40.38
CA ILE A 226 2.75 -32.96 -40.17
C ILE A 226 2.29 -31.58 -40.67
N ALA A 227 1.59 -31.52 -41.81
CA ALA A 227 1.01 -30.28 -42.32
C ALA A 227 0.00 -29.67 -41.33
N GLU A 228 -0.93 -30.48 -40.81
CA GLU A 228 -1.90 -30.07 -39.79
C GLU A 228 -1.23 -29.61 -38.49
N PHE A 229 -0.19 -30.32 -38.03
CA PHE A 229 0.59 -29.94 -36.87
C PHE A 229 1.27 -28.58 -37.06
N ASN A 230 1.89 -28.32 -38.21
CA ASN A 230 2.57 -27.05 -38.49
C ASN A 230 1.60 -25.87 -38.56
N ILE A 231 0.40 -26.07 -39.13
CA ILE A 231 -0.65 -25.05 -39.14
C ILE A 231 -1.13 -24.79 -37.71
N TRP A 232 -1.46 -25.85 -36.97
CA TRP A 232 -1.88 -25.74 -35.57
C TRP A 232 -0.84 -25.01 -34.73
N LEU A 233 0.45 -25.34 -34.90
CA LEU A 233 1.56 -24.76 -34.14
C LEU A 233 1.61 -23.23 -34.24
N ARG A 234 1.39 -22.69 -35.45
CA ARG A 234 1.39 -21.24 -35.69
C ARG A 234 0.15 -20.56 -35.11
N GLU A 235 -1.03 -21.11 -35.39
CA GLU A 235 -2.30 -20.51 -34.94
C GLU A 235 -2.43 -20.60 -33.41
N SER A 236 -2.01 -21.72 -32.81
CA SER A 236 -2.09 -21.95 -31.37
C SER A 236 -1.19 -21.02 -30.57
N GLU A 237 0.04 -20.73 -31.05
CA GLU A 237 0.93 -19.76 -30.41
C GLU A 237 0.28 -18.37 -30.39
N GLY A 238 -0.20 -17.93 -31.56
CA GLY A 238 -0.83 -16.61 -31.70
C GLY A 238 -2.08 -16.46 -30.82
N GLU A 239 -2.91 -17.50 -30.75
CA GLU A 239 -4.10 -17.52 -29.91
C GLU A 239 -3.74 -17.54 -28.41
N LEU A 240 -2.79 -18.38 -27.98
CA LEU A 240 -2.34 -18.46 -26.59
C LEU A 240 -1.78 -17.12 -26.10
N ARG A 241 -0.97 -16.44 -26.91
CA ARG A 241 -0.43 -15.11 -26.56
C ARG A 241 -1.53 -14.05 -26.47
N LYS A 242 -2.49 -14.06 -27.39
CA LYS A 242 -3.66 -13.15 -27.33
C LYS A 242 -4.48 -13.37 -26.06
N ARG A 243 -4.78 -14.63 -25.72
CA ARG A 243 -5.51 -14.99 -24.50
C ARG A 243 -4.75 -14.55 -23.24
N TYR A 244 -3.44 -14.75 -23.22
CA TYR A 244 -2.58 -14.31 -22.12
C TYR A 244 -2.64 -12.77 -21.91
N GLU A 245 -2.56 -11.98 -22.99
CA GLU A 245 -2.66 -10.51 -22.88
C GLU A 245 -4.07 -10.03 -22.46
N ILE A 246 -5.12 -10.73 -22.90
CA ILE A 246 -6.50 -10.46 -22.46
C ILE A 246 -6.65 -10.71 -20.97
N GLU A 247 -6.20 -11.87 -20.47
CA GLU A 247 -6.27 -12.19 -19.04
C GLU A 247 -5.46 -11.20 -18.19
N LYS A 248 -4.29 -10.78 -18.66
CA LYS A 248 -3.50 -9.77 -17.96
C LYS A 248 -4.19 -8.40 -17.91
N THR A 249 -4.91 -8.03 -18.96
CA THR A 249 -5.74 -6.83 -18.98
C THR A 249 -6.91 -6.96 -18.00
N TYR A 250 -7.53 -8.14 -17.93
CA TYR A 250 -8.60 -8.44 -16.99
C TYR A 250 -8.10 -8.41 -15.53
N LEU A 251 -6.92 -8.98 -15.25
CA LEU A 251 -6.24 -8.87 -13.95
C LEU A 251 -6.06 -7.41 -13.53
N ARG A 252 -5.55 -6.56 -14.44
CA ARG A 252 -5.38 -5.13 -14.16
C ARG A 252 -6.71 -4.45 -13.82
N SER A 253 -7.78 -4.78 -14.55
CA SER A 253 -9.12 -4.27 -14.27
C SER A 253 -9.61 -4.70 -12.89
N GLN A 254 -9.49 -5.98 -12.54
CA GLN A 254 -9.94 -6.52 -11.26
C GLN A 254 -9.16 -5.93 -10.07
N VAL A 255 -7.85 -5.76 -10.21
CA VAL A 255 -7.03 -5.10 -9.18
C VAL A 255 -7.44 -3.64 -8.98
N ASN A 256 -7.81 -2.93 -10.05
CA ASN A 256 -8.31 -1.56 -9.93
C ASN A 256 -9.68 -1.49 -9.26
N SER A 257 -10.59 -2.42 -9.58
CA SER A 257 -11.88 -2.57 -8.90
C SER A 257 -11.71 -2.87 -7.41
N LEU A 258 -10.78 -3.77 -7.06
CA LEU A 258 -10.45 -4.07 -5.67
C LEU A 258 -9.97 -2.81 -4.93
N LYS A 259 -9.05 -2.05 -5.51
CA LYS A 259 -8.60 -0.76 -4.94
C LYS A 259 -9.75 0.22 -4.76
N LEU A 260 -10.68 0.30 -5.71
CA LEU A 260 -11.84 1.18 -5.63
C LEU A 260 -12.78 0.78 -4.49
N TYR A 261 -13.10 -0.51 -4.41
CA TYR A 261 -13.94 -1.05 -3.34
C TYR A 261 -13.29 -0.92 -1.97
N SER A 262 -11.98 -1.15 -1.84
CA SER A 262 -11.26 -0.87 -0.60
C SER A 262 -11.34 0.60 -0.20
N ARG A 263 -11.22 1.54 -1.16
CA ARG A 263 -11.38 2.98 -0.90
C ARG A 263 -12.81 3.34 -0.46
N TRP A 264 -13.82 2.68 -1.01
CA TRP A 264 -15.22 2.90 -0.64
C TRP A 264 -15.59 2.28 0.69
N VAL A 265 -15.09 1.08 0.99
CA VAL A 265 -15.35 0.36 2.25
C VAL A 265 -14.62 1.01 3.43
N ARG A 266 -13.42 1.54 3.20
CA ARG A 266 -12.58 2.18 4.22
C ARG A 266 -13.30 3.14 5.16
N PRO A 267 -14.05 4.16 4.69
CA PRO A 267 -14.76 5.07 5.60
C PRO A 267 -15.78 4.33 6.48
N TYR A 268 -16.51 3.35 5.92
CA TYR A 268 -17.52 2.59 6.67
C TYR A 268 -16.89 1.65 7.70
N LEU A 269 -15.79 0.98 7.34
CA LEU A 269 -15.06 0.10 8.25
C LEU A 269 -14.35 0.87 9.37
N LYS A 270 -13.76 2.02 9.05
CA LYS A 270 -13.16 2.90 10.06
C LYS A 270 -14.22 3.34 11.06
N THR A 271 -15.36 3.85 10.58
CA THR A 271 -16.47 4.25 11.48
C THR A 271 -17.03 3.09 12.29
N ALA A 272 -17.19 1.90 11.69
CA ALA A 272 -17.70 0.71 12.39
C ALA A 272 -16.68 0.20 13.42
N SER A 273 -15.39 0.18 13.09
CA SER A 273 -14.30 -0.18 14.01
C SER A 273 -14.17 0.83 15.15
N ASP A 274 -14.30 2.13 14.88
CA ASP A 274 -14.27 3.17 15.91
C ASP A 274 -15.46 3.04 16.87
N LEU A 275 -16.62 2.62 16.37
CA LEU A 275 -17.82 2.30 17.17
C LEU A 275 -17.66 0.97 17.93
N GLU A 276 -17.06 -0.05 17.32
CA GLU A 276 -16.81 -1.37 17.92
C GLU A 276 -15.65 -1.39 18.92
N SER A 277 -14.72 -0.43 18.81
CA SER A 277 -13.57 -0.25 19.69
C SER A 277 -14.03 0.12 21.10
N LYS A 278 -14.54 -0.90 21.81
CA LYS A 278 -14.97 -0.88 23.21
C LYS A 278 -13.86 -0.48 24.17
N ASP A 279 -12.60 -0.44 23.74
CA ASP A 279 -11.46 -0.10 24.60
C ASP A 279 -11.38 1.40 24.91
N SER A 280 -11.97 2.28 24.09
CA SER A 280 -12.16 3.70 24.43
C SER A 280 -13.28 3.91 25.46
N GLY A 281 -14.19 2.92 25.60
CA GLY A 281 -15.26 2.89 26.61
C GLY A 281 -14.78 2.69 28.05
N ARG A 282 -13.46 2.63 28.28
CA ARG A 282 -12.84 2.69 29.62
C ARG A 282 -12.54 4.11 30.08
N SER A 283 -12.73 5.12 29.24
CA SER A 283 -12.64 6.51 29.66
C SER A 283 -13.64 6.77 30.80
N PRO A 284 -13.22 7.20 32.00
CA PRO A 284 -14.13 7.49 33.11
C PRO A 284 -15.20 8.54 32.79
N ALA A 285 -14.98 9.33 31.72
CA ALA A 285 -15.91 10.32 31.23
C ALA A 285 -17.10 9.72 30.44
N LEU A 286 -17.00 8.46 29.98
CA LEU A 286 -18.03 7.75 29.23
C LEU A 286 -18.80 6.80 30.16
N VAL A 287 -19.76 7.37 30.89
CA VAL A 287 -20.66 6.56 31.73
C VAL A 287 -21.80 6.03 30.86
N LYS A 288 -21.96 4.70 30.81
CA LYS A 288 -22.94 4.01 29.94
C LYS A 288 -24.39 4.51 30.09
N THR A 289 -24.74 5.10 31.23
CA THR A 289 -26.08 5.62 31.54
C THR A 289 -26.28 7.09 31.17
N PHE A 290 -25.22 7.83 30.82
CA PHE A 290 -25.31 9.25 30.48
C PHE A 290 -25.35 9.46 28.98
N ASP A 291 -26.05 10.51 28.57
CA ASP A 291 -26.05 10.97 27.19
C ASP A 291 -24.82 11.87 26.99
N THR A 292 -23.73 11.31 26.45
CA THR A 292 -22.47 12.03 26.24
C THR A 292 -21.85 11.64 24.91
N ILE A 293 -21.33 12.62 24.18
CA ILE A 293 -20.56 12.43 22.95
C ILE A 293 -19.09 12.80 23.21
N VAL A 294 -18.16 12.03 22.67
CA VAL A 294 -16.74 12.37 22.60
C VAL A 294 -16.35 12.49 21.13
N LEU A 295 -15.81 13.64 20.74
CA LEU A 295 -15.30 13.90 19.40
C LEU A 295 -13.79 14.05 19.47
N GLU A 296 -13.08 13.38 18.58
CA GLU A 296 -11.64 13.48 18.43
C GLU A 296 -11.31 13.94 17.00
N LEU A 297 -10.65 15.08 16.87
CA LEU A 297 -10.30 15.65 15.58
C LEU A 297 -8.84 16.11 15.60
N THR A 298 -8.09 15.82 14.54
CA THR A 298 -6.70 16.28 14.42
C THR A 298 -6.49 17.07 13.13
N LEU A 299 -5.96 18.29 13.26
CA LEU A 299 -5.47 19.11 12.15
C LEU A 299 -3.94 19.11 12.11
N MET A 300 -3.36 19.09 10.92
CA MET A 300 -1.93 19.32 10.71
C MET A 300 -1.72 20.47 9.73
N GLY A 301 -1.09 21.54 10.20
CA GLY A 301 -0.60 22.63 9.39
C GLY A 301 0.88 22.44 9.04
N LYS A 302 1.27 22.77 7.81
CA LYS A 302 2.65 22.82 7.36
C LYS A 302 2.98 24.16 6.71
N ASN A 303 4.08 24.76 7.12
CA ASN A 303 4.63 25.96 6.49
C ASN A 303 6.09 25.71 6.12
N LYS A 304 6.43 25.95 4.85
CA LYS A 304 7.76 25.70 4.29
C LYS A 304 8.72 26.81 4.68
N LEU A 305 9.93 26.45 5.11
CA LEU A 305 11.01 27.40 5.30
C LEU A 305 11.47 27.97 3.96
N ASP A 306 11.39 29.29 3.81
CA ASP A 306 12.01 30.01 2.71
C ASP A 306 13.41 30.52 3.11
N ILE A 307 14.41 29.71 2.78
CA ILE A 307 15.82 29.97 3.10
C ILE A 307 16.32 31.26 2.44
N ALA A 308 15.80 31.60 1.25
CA ALA A 308 16.26 32.77 0.50
C ALA A 308 15.81 34.08 1.17
N SER A 309 14.54 34.13 1.58
CA SER A 309 13.97 35.29 2.28
C SER A 309 14.60 35.48 3.66
N GLU A 310 14.82 34.40 4.42
CA GLU A 310 15.44 34.48 5.75
C GLU A 310 16.94 34.85 5.72
N ALA A 311 17.66 34.42 4.69
CA ALA A 311 19.05 34.86 4.49
C ALA A 311 19.14 36.34 4.07
N ALA A 312 18.16 36.86 3.34
CA ALA A 312 18.06 38.27 3.01
C ALA A 312 17.76 39.15 4.25
N ASN A 313 16.96 38.61 5.18
CA ASN A 313 16.62 39.26 6.46
C ASN A 313 17.77 39.27 7.49
N GLY A 314 18.89 38.60 7.19
CA GLY A 314 20.08 38.55 8.05
C GLY A 314 20.02 37.48 9.15
N THR A 315 18.98 36.64 9.16
CA THR A 315 18.80 35.53 10.10
C THR A 315 19.77 34.38 9.83
N PHE A 316 20.16 34.21 8.57
CA PHE A 316 21.20 33.28 8.14
C PHE A 316 22.42 34.02 7.58
N PRO A 317 23.61 33.37 7.55
CA PRO A 317 24.76 33.89 6.82
C PRO A 317 24.38 34.27 5.37
N LYS A 318 24.82 35.45 4.92
CA LYS A 318 24.50 35.99 3.58
C LYS A 318 24.88 35.04 2.44
N ASP A 319 25.85 34.16 2.67
CA ASP A 319 26.28 33.13 1.73
C ASP A 319 25.18 32.11 1.42
N PHE A 320 24.21 31.92 2.32
CA PHE A 320 23.07 31.01 2.14
C PHE A 320 22.02 31.56 1.17
N ALA A 321 22.01 32.86 0.90
CA ALA A 321 21.20 33.48 -0.17
C ALA A 321 21.81 33.26 -1.56
N SER A 322 23.02 32.70 -1.66
CA SER A 322 23.69 32.54 -2.95
C SER A 322 22.99 31.46 -3.81
N PRO A 323 22.83 31.71 -5.13
CA PRO A 323 22.15 30.77 -6.03
C PRO A 323 22.89 29.44 -6.20
N LYS A 324 24.17 29.37 -5.80
CA LYS A 324 24.95 28.12 -5.78
C LYS A 324 24.55 27.26 -4.58
N PHE A 325 24.45 27.87 -3.40
CA PHE A 325 24.07 27.17 -2.17
C PHE A 325 22.61 26.69 -2.19
N LEU A 326 21.68 27.50 -2.73
CA LEU A 326 20.28 27.10 -2.91
C LEU A 326 20.10 25.90 -3.86
N LYS A 327 21.04 25.68 -4.79
CA LYS A 327 21.06 24.48 -5.65
C LYS A 327 21.67 23.25 -4.97
N ASP A 328 22.53 23.46 -3.97
CA ASP A 328 23.19 22.39 -3.22
C ASP A 328 22.28 21.83 -2.10
N ILE A 329 21.30 22.62 -1.65
CA ILE A 329 20.25 22.16 -0.73
C ILE A 329 19.31 21.20 -1.47
N LYS A 330 19.31 19.95 -1.03
CA LYS A 330 18.50 18.88 -1.64
C LYS A 330 17.15 18.67 -0.99
N ARG A 331 16.91 19.26 0.19
CA ARG A 331 15.75 19.01 1.05
C ARG A 331 15.18 20.31 1.58
N ASN A 332 13.86 20.39 1.59
CA ASN A 332 13.14 21.45 2.26
C ASN A 332 12.83 21.07 3.70
N TYR A 333 12.64 22.11 4.53
CA TYR A 333 12.25 22.00 5.92
C TYR A 333 10.89 22.67 6.13
N TYR A 334 10.08 22.08 7.01
CA TYR A 334 8.73 22.54 7.31
C TYR A 334 8.54 22.71 8.81
N THR A 335 7.94 23.83 9.16
CA THR A 335 7.26 24.00 10.45
C THR A 335 5.95 23.25 10.36
N CYS A 336 5.78 22.24 11.22
CA CYS A 336 4.56 21.43 11.29
C CYS A 336 3.87 21.67 12.63
N ILE A 337 2.59 22.03 12.59
CA ILE A 337 1.77 22.25 13.77
C ILE A 337 0.64 21.25 13.75
N LEU A 338 0.54 20.46 14.81
CA LEU A 338 -0.52 19.48 14.99
C LEU A 338 -1.45 19.98 16.09
N VAL A 339 -2.75 20.02 15.80
CA VAL A 339 -3.79 20.46 16.73
C VAL A 339 -4.77 19.32 16.93
N ASP A 340 -4.77 18.76 18.14
CA ASP A 340 -5.72 17.74 18.57
C ASP A 340 -6.87 18.39 19.32
N PHE A 341 -8.10 18.08 18.93
CA PHE A 341 -9.33 18.46 19.60
C PHE A 341 -9.94 17.22 20.21
N THR A 342 -10.15 17.24 21.52
CA THR A 342 -10.92 16.23 22.26
C THR A 342 -12.10 16.95 22.90
N PHE A 343 -13.29 16.77 22.35
CA PHE A 343 -14.50 17.40 22.84
C PHE A 343 -15.41 16.39 23.52
N ARG A 344 -15.81 16.68 24.74
CA ARG A 344 -16.83 15.93 25.47
C ARG A 344 -18.09 16.78 25.54
N GLY A 345 -19.08 16.46 24.72
CA GLY A 345 -20.37 17.13 24.66
C GLY A 345 -21.45 16.43 25.48
N ILE A 346 -22.33 17.24 26.06
CA ILE A 346 -23.63 16.82 26.57
C ILE A 346 -24.66 17.35 25.57
N PRO A 347 -25.45 16.47 24.91
CA PRO A 347 -26.46 16.93 23.98
C PRO A 347 -27.56 17.68 24.72
N GLN A 348 -27.90 18.84 24.19
CA GLN A 348 -29.07 19.63 24.57
C GLN A 348 -30.00 19.72 23.37
N ARG A 349 -31.30 19.43 23.60
CA ARG A 349 -32.32 19.64 22.56
C ARG A 349 -32.62 21.14 22.46
N VAL A 350 -32.34 21.72 21.31
CA VAL A 350 -32.66 23.13 21.03
C VAL A 350 -34.04 23.19 20.36
N GLY A 351 -35.09 23.41 21.15
CA GLY A 351 -36.43 23.69 20.65
C GLY A 351 -37.09 22.61 19.78
N GLN A 352 -38.03 23.03 18.91
CA GLN A 352 -38.89 22.18 18.05
C GLN A 352 -38.19 21.50 16.86
N GLN A 353 -36.87 21.62 16.71
CA GLN A 353 -36.11 21.04 15.59
C GLN A 353 -35.43 19.71 16.00
N SER A 354 -35.23 18.81 15.03
CA SER A 354 -34.68 17.46 15.22
C SER A 354 -33.15 17.43 15.41
N HIS A 355 -32.51 18.55 15.74
CA HIS A 355 -31.06 18.65 15.84
C HIS A 355 -30.63 18.90 17.29
N PHE A 356 -29.65 18.13 17.75
CA PHE A 356 -29.04 18.31 19.06
C PHE A 356 -27.91 19.34 18.96
N ALA A 357 -27.89 20.31 19.87
CA ALA A 357 -26.69 21.12 20.08
C ALA A 357 -25.85 20.48 21.18
N PHE A 358 -24.54 20.48 21.01
CA PHE A 358 -23.62 19.84 21.95
C PHE A 358 -22.82 20.91 22.67
N GLY A 359 -23.19 21.22 23.92
CA GLY A 359 -22.36 22.01 24.82
C GLY A 359 -21.47 21.09 25.64
N GLY A 360 -20.25 21.49 25.96
CA GLY A 360 -19.40 20.69 26.85
C GLY A 360 -17.96 21.15 26.96
N ARG A 361 -17.08 20.19 27.27
CA ARG A 361 -15.66 20.43 27.51
C ARG A 361 -14.85 20.12 26.27
N ALA A 362 -14.23 21.14 25.68
CA ALA A 362 -13.19 21.01 24.67
C ALA A 362 -11.80 21.01 25.32
N GLU A 363 -10.98 20.03 24.98
CA GLU A 363 -9.56 20.00 25.28
C GLU A 363 -8.80 20.06 23.96
N ILE A 364 -7.98 21.08 23.79
CA ILE A 364 -7.24 21.33 22.56
C ILE A 364 -5.76 21.26 22.88
N THR A 365 -5.03 20.39 22.21
CA THR A 365 -3.59 20.25 22.38
C THR A 365 -2.86 20.65 21.11
N PHE A 366 -2.03 21.68 21.20
CA PHE A 366 -1.17 22.17 20.14
C PHE A 366 0.22 21.58 20.29
N LYS A 367 0.75 20.94 19.25
CA LYS A 367 2.08 20.32 19.22
C LYS A 367 2.91 20.87 18.06
N ALA A 368 4.15 21.23 18.33
CA ALA A 368 5.10 21.72 17.32
C ALA A 368 6.06 20.61 16.89
N TYR A 369 6.30 20.50 15.58
CA TYR A 369 7.28 19.61 14.96
C TYR A 369 8.08 20.35 13.88
N ALA A 370 9.33 19.96 13.69
CA ALA A 370 10.21 20.47 12.64
C ALA A 370 10.62 19.31 11.71
N LEU A 371 9.92 19.15 10.59
CA LEU A 371 10.08 18.00 9.70
C LEU A 371 10.78 18.37 8.39
N ASN A 372 11.59 17.47 7.84
CA ASN A 372 12.17 17.61 6.50
C ASN A 372 11.32 16.88 5.44
N ASP A 373 11.59 17.11 4.14
CA ASP A 373 10.86 16.45 3.04
C ASP A 373 10.84 14.92 3.17
N ASP A 374 11.95 14.29 3.55
CA ASP A 374 12.05 12.83 3.63
C ASP A 374 11.20 12.27 4.78
N GLU A 375 11.19 12.95 5.93
CA GLU A 375 10.36 12.61 7.09
C GLU A 375 8.87 12.79 6.79
N LEU A 376 8.51 13.89 6.11
CA LEU A 376 7.12 14.18 5.77
C LEU A 376 6.59 13.19 4.72
N ASN A 377 7.39 12.85 3.71
CA ASN A 377 7.03 11.82 2.72
C ASN A 377 6.88 10.44 3.37
N LYS A 378 7.80 10.07 4.28
CA LYS A 378 7.71 8.81 5.03
C LYS A 378 6.48 8.80 5.96
N PHE A 379 6.15 9.93 6.56
CA PHE A 379 4.93 10.08 7.36
C PHE A 379 3.68 9.84 6.51
N GLU A 380 3.56 10.49 5.35
CA GLU A 380 2.41 10.28 4.46
C GLU A 380 2.31 8.83 3.95
N GLU A 381 3.44 8.17 3.70
CA GLU A 381 3.47 6.77 3.29
C GLU A 381 3.04 5.82 4.40
N GLU A 382 3.61 5.96 5.61
CA GLU A 382 3.30 5.10 6.74
C GLU A 382 1.89 5.35 7.30
N PHE A 383 1.39 6.58 7.22
CA PHE A 383 0.00 6.91 7.53
C PHE A 383 -0.98 6.26 6.54
N LYS A 384 -0.66 6.26 5.24
CA LYS A 384 -1.49 5.53 4.25
C LYS A 384 -1.43 4.02 4.48
N LYS A 385 -0.27 3.46 4.83
CA LYS A 385 -0.10 2.04 5.11
C LYS A 385 -0.86 1.59 6.35
N SER A 386 -0.81 2.34 7.45
CA SER A 386 -1.58 2.02 8.66
C SER A 386 -3.07 1.95 8.33
N GLU A 387 -3.59 2.97 7.65
CA GLU A 387 -5.00 3.03 7.27
C GLU A 387 -5.43 1.98 6.22
N VAL A 388 -4.50 1.38 5.45
CA VAL A 388 -4.80 0.27 4.52
C VAL A 388 -4.70 -1.08 5.23
N ASN A 389 -3.71 -1.26 6.10
CA ASN A 389 -3.57 -2.45 6.93
C ASN A 389 -4.77 -2.63 7.87
N ASP A 390 -5.32 -1.52 8.39
CA ASP A 390 -6.53 -1.55 9.22
C ASP A 390 -7.73 -2.09 8.43
N VAL A 391 -7.91 -1.61 7.20
CA VAL A 391 -8.98 -2.09 6.30
C VAL A 391 -8.78 -3.56 5.95
N LEU A 392 -7.55 -3.99 5.68
CA LEU A 392 -7.26 -5.38 5.33
C LEU A 392 -7.40 -6.34 6.51
N ALA A 393 -7.00 -5.92 7.72
CA ALA A 393 -7.19 -6.68 8.96
C ALA A 393 -8.68 -6.82 9.32
N LEU A 394 -9.52 -5.85 8.93
CA LEU A 394 -10.97 -5.89 9.09
C LEU A 394 -11.68 -6.70 7.99
N ILE A 395 -11.11 -6.77 6.78
CA ILE A 395 -11.72 -7.46 5.63
C ILE A 395 -11.62 -8.98 5.74
N GLU A 396 -10.57 -9.52 6.36
CA GLU A 396 -10.46 -10.96 6.58
C GLU A 396 -9.68 -11.25 7.86
N GLY A 397 -10.12 -12.27 8.60
CA GLY A 397 -9.21 -13.05 9.47
C GLY A 397 -8.13 -13.80 8.69
N ALA A 398 -7.71 -13.28 7.53
CA ALA A 398 -6.63 -13.78 6.69
C ALA A 398 -5.31 -13.25 7.24
N THR A 399 -4.34 -14.15 7.35
CA THR A 399 -3.00 -13.81 7.81
C THR A 399 -2.33 -12.88 6.81
N THR A 400 -1.51 -11.94 7.32
CA THR A 400 -0.69 -11.03 6.49
C THR A 400 0.16 -11.75 5.44
N GLU A 401 0.44 -13.03 5.64
CA GLU A 401 1.22 -13.89 4.76
C GLU A 401 0.51 -14.25 3.44
N SER A 402 -0.79 -14.55 3.46
CA SER A 402 -1.54 -14.89 2.24
C SER A 402 -1.74 -13.67 1.33
N LEU A 403 -1.96 -12.49 1.93
CA LEU A 403 -2.10 -11.22 1.22
C LEU A 403 -0.79 -10.78 0.56
N GLY A 404 0.35 -10.97 1.24
CA GLY A 404 1.67 -10.67 0.68
C GLY A 404 2.02 -11.54 -0.53
N GLN A 405 1.69 -12.84 -0.48
CA GLN A 405 1.90 -13.75 -1.61
C GLN A 405 1.05 -13.37 -2.82
N LEU A 406 -0.22 -13.05 -2.61
CA LEU A 406 -1.12 -12.57 -3.67
C LEU A 406 -0.59 -11.29 -4.33
N GLN A 407 -0.11 -10.34 -3.52
CA GLN A 407 0.41 -9.07 -4.02
C GLN A 407 1.66 -9.29 -4.90
N ASN A 408 2.55 -10.20 -4.51
CA ASN A 408 3.72 -10.56 -5.30
C ASN A 408 3.34 -11.16 -6.65
N ASP A 409 2.38 -12.11 -6.66
CA ASP A 409 1.86 -12.72 -7.88
C ASP A 409 1.23 -11.69 -8.82
N ILE A 410 0.44 -10.75 -8.29
CA ILE A 410 -0.17 -9.65 -9.05
C ILE A 410 0.92 -8.79 -9.71
N ASN A 411 1.94 -8.39 -8.94
CA ASN A 411 3.00 -7.53 -9.44
C ASN A 411 3.82 -8.23 -10.52
N GLU A 412 4.09 -9.54 -10.40
CA GLU A 412 4.80 -10.33 -11.42
C GLU A 412 4.15 -10.15 -12.80
N PHE A 413 2.82 -10.30 -12.89
CA PHE A 413 2.10 -10.24 -14.16
C PHE A 413 1.82 -8.82 -14.65
N LEU A 414 1.66 -7.84 -13.74
CA LEU A 414 1.40 -6.46 -14.12
C LEU A 414 2.66 -5.72 -14.61
N GLU A 415 3.84 -6.08 -14.09
CA GLU A 415 5.13 -5.47 -14.44
C GLU A 415 5.82 -6.11 -15.65
N GLU A 416 5.40 -7.31 -16.06
CA GLU A 416 5.92 -7.98 -17.25
C GLU A 416 5.61 -7.12 -18.50
N LYS A 417 6.61 -6.42 -19.06
CA LYS A 417 6.44 -5.66 -20.30
C LYS A 417 6.26 -6.62 -21.49
N PRO A 418 5.40 -6.30 -22.48
CA PRO A 418 5.34 -7.10 -23.71
C PRO A 418 6.74 -7.16 -24.32
N LYS A 419 7.24 -8.38 -24.57
CA LYS A 419 8.53 -8.58 -25.24
C LYS A 419 8.37 -8.13 -26.70
N GLU A 420 8.76 -6.90 -27.01
CA GLU A 420 9.07 -6.51 -28.39
C GLU A 420 10.27 -7.32 -28.89
N GLU A 421 10.14 -7.88 -30.09
CA GLU A 421 11.16 -8.70 -30.73
C GLU A 421 12.44 -7.89 -30.98
N GLY A 422 13.54 -8.29 -30.33
CA GLY A 422 14.90 -8.01 -30.80
C GLY A 422 15.86 -7.34 -29.82
N LYS A 423 16.45 -8.12 -28.90
CA LYS A 423 17.93 -8.28 -28.76
C LYS A 423 18.26 -9.22 -27.59
N LYS A 424 19.30 -10.03 -27.81
CA LYS A 424 19.76 -11.15 -26.98
C LYS A 424 20.50 -10.67 -25.74
N SER A 425 20.22 -11.29 -24.60
CA SER A 425 21.23 -11.66 -23.59
C SER A 425 20.81 -12.97 -22.96
N SER A 426 21.67 -13.97 -23.10
CA SER A 426 21.55 -15.29 -22.50
C SER A 426 21.99 -15.23 -21.04
N GLU A 427 21.11 -15.61 -20.13
CA GLU A 427 21.50 -16.41 -18.96
C GLU A 427 20.27 -17.12 -18.41
N SER A 428 20.44 -18.43 -18.21
CA SER A 428 19.41 -19.39 -17.87
C SER A 428 19.07 -19.33 -16.38
N SER A 429 17.85 -18.92 -16.04
CA SER A 429 17.24 -19.22 -14.74
C SER A 429 15.90 -19.93 -14.99
N ASN A 430 15.93 -21.25 -14.86
CA ASN A 430 14.77 -22.11 -15.04
C ASN A 430 13.73 -21.83 -13.91
N PRO A 431 12.47 -21.46 -14.22
CA PRO A 431 11.47 -21.01 -13.24
C PRO A 431 11.10 -22.06 -12.18
N PHE A 432 11.36 -23.34 -12.45
CA PHE A 432 11.03 -24.46 -11.55
C PHE A 432 11.98 -24.62 -10.36
N LYS A 433 13.16 -23.97 -10.37
CA LYS A 433 14.11 -24.04 -9.23
C LYS A 433 13.69 -23.17 -8.04
N ALA A 434 12.73 -22.26 -8.23
CA ALA A 434 12.16 -21.44 -7.15
C ALA A 434 11.04 -22.14 -6.36
N LEU A 435 10.48 -23.23 -6.90
CA LEU A 435 9.33 -23.94 -6.33
C LEU A 435 9.70 -25.11 -5.41
N PHE A 436 10.93 -25.64 -5.50
CA PHE A 436 11.41 -26.73 -4.65
C PHE A 436 12.61 -26.26 -3.85
N GLY A 437 12.36 -25.93 -2.58
CA GLY A 437 13.30 -25.31 -1.65
C GLY A 437 14.68 -25.99 -1.59
N GLY A 438 15.71 -25.18 -1.82
CA GLY A 438 17.10 -25.48 -1.45
C GLY A 438 17.60 -24.36 -0.55
N TYR A 439 17.75 -24.67 0.75
CA TYR A 439 18.39 -23.82 1.74
C TYR A 439 19.87 -23.57 1.35
N GLU A 440 20.34 -22.35 1.61
CA GLU A 440 21.74 -21.87 1.64
C GLU A 440 22.55 -21.72 0.33
N LYS A 441 22.51 -20.50 -0.22
CA LYS A 441 23.67 -19.59 -0.34
C LYS A 441 23.20 -18.24 -0.87
N LYS A 442 23.49 -17.14 -0.15
CA LYS A 442 23.23 -15.76 -0.59
C LYS A 442 23.97 -15.50 -1.93
N PRO A 443 23.28 -15.22 -3.04
CA PRO A 443 23.89 -14.69 -4.24
C PRO A 443 23.98 -13.15 -4.11
N GLU A 444 25.13 -12.59 -4.47
CA GLU A 444 25.31 -11.15 -4.62
C GLU A 444 24.36 -10.60 -5.70
N ALA A 445 23.69 -9.50 -5.39
CA ALA A 445 22.67 -8.90 -6.25
C ALA A 445 23.29 -8.29 -7.53
N PRO A 446 22.75 -8.61 -8.73
CA PRO A 446 23.11 -7.89 -9.94
C PRO A 446 22.49 -6.49 -9.90
N LYS A 447 23.33 -5.47 -10.11
CA LYS A 447 22.92 -4.07 -10.24
C LYS A 447 22.06 -3.90 -11.50
N GLY A 448 20.79 -3.52 -11.33
CA GLY A 448 20.03 -2.86 -12.40
C GLY A 448 18.55 -3.20 -12.47
N LYS A 449 17.73 -2.57 -11.61
CA LYS A 449 16.48 -1.84 -11.90
C LYS A 449 15.76 -1.58 -10.58
N GLU A 450 15.42 -0.32 -10.34
CA GLU A 450 14.97 0.20 -9.05
C GLU A 450 13.65 -0.45 -8.62
N ALA A 451 13.70 -1.27 -7.56
CA ALA A 451 12.57 -1.54 -6.69
C ALA A 451 11.97 -0.21 -6.18
N PRO A 452 10.68 -0.14 -5.80
CA PRO A 452 10.13 1.06 -5.17
C PRO A 452 11.05 1.48 -4.04
N LYS A 453 11.69 2.65 -4.19
CA LYS A 453 12.71 3.13 -3.26
C LYS A 453 12.04 3.28 -1.90
N GLU A 454 12.38 2.38 -0.98
CA GLU A 454 12.08 2.55 0.43
C GLU A 454 12.63 3.92 0.85
N ILE A 455 11.76 4.82 1.32
CA ILE A 455 12.15 6.19 1.66
C ILE A 455 12.98 6.13 2.94
N ILE A 456 14.30 6.00 2.78
CA ILE A 456 15.25 6.03 3.88
C ILE A 456 15.49 7.50 4.25
N VAL A 457 15.00 7.90 5.41
CA VAL A 457 15.34 9.19 6.02
C VAL A 457 16.83 9.18 6.33
N LYS A 458 17.64 9.89 5.53
CA LYS A 458 19.08 10.02 5.79
C LYS A 458 19.31 11.06 6.88
N PRO A 459 20.35 10.89 7.73
CA PRO A 459 20.68 11.86 8.76
C PRO A 459 20.88 13.27 8.18
N ASP A 460 20.60 14.28 9.00
CA ASP A 460 20.81 15.68 8.65
C ASP A 460 22.32 15.93 8.42
N SER A 461 22.64 16.81 7.48
CA SER A 461 24.00 17.32 7.32
C SER A 461 24.34 18.33 8.43
N TRP A 462 25.63 18.63 8.62
CA TRP A 462 26.08 19.56 9.67
C TRP A 462 25.40 20.94 9.59
N ILE A 463 25.14 21.45 8.39
CA ILE A 463 24.47 22.74 8.19
C ILE A 463 22.98 22.63 8.54
N GLU A 464 22.35 21.55 8.10
CA GLU A 464 20.94 21.26 8.38
C GLU A 464 20.69 21.10 9.89
N GLU A 465 21.54 20.35 10.59
CA GLU A 465 21.44 20.08 12.03
C GLU A 465 21.66 21.33 12.89
N ASN A 466 22.59 22.22 12.49
CA ASN A 466 22.97 23.38 13.31
C ASN A 466 22.27 24.70 12.94
N HIS A 467 21.79 24.86 11.69
CA HIS A 467 21.20 26.13 11.23
C HIS A 467 19.72 25.98 10.89
N PHE A 468 19.37 25.10 9.95
CA PHE A 468 17.99 25.02 9.46
C PHE A 468 17.05 24.37 10.47
N ARG A 469 17.46 23.25 11.07
CA ARG A 469 16.62 22.48 11.97
C ARG A 469 16.34 23.20 13.30
N PRO A 470 17.31 23.85 13.97
CA PRO A 470 17.04 24.63 15.18
C PRO A 470 16.16 25.84 14.89
N PHE A 471 16.41 26.54 13.77
CA PHE A 471 15.60 27.68 13.35
C PHE A 471 14.13 27.28 13.10
N VAL A 472 13.90 26.20 12.36
CA VAL A 472 12.54 25.71 12.07
C VAL A 472 11.85 25.23 13.34
N ALA A 473 12.58 24.62 14.27
CA ALA A 473 12.04 24.23 15.56
C ALA A 473 11.65 25.44 16.42
N GLU A 474 12.48 26.49 16.46
CA GLU A 474 12.16 27.74 17.15
C GLU A 474 10.95 28.43 16.51
N ALA A 475 10.94 28.56 15.18
CA ALA A 475 9.80 29.10 14.44
C ALA A 475 8.51 28.29 14.69
N ALA A 476 8.61 26.96 14.81
CA ALA A 476 7.48 26.11 15.15
C ALA A 476 6.97 26.34 16.58
N LYS A 477 7.89 26.53 17.55
CA LYS A 477 7.54 26.84 18.94
C LYS A 477 6.84 28.19 19.04
N THR A 478 7.39 29.21 18.38
CA THR A 478 6.80 30.56 18.36
C THR A 478 5.42 30.53 17.72
N LYS A 479 5.26 29.94 16.54
CA LYS A 479 3.94 29.87 15.87
C LYS A 479 2.90 29.09 16.67
N VAL A 480 3.28 27.98 17.30
CA VAL A 480 2.35 27.23 18.17
C VAL A 480 1.94 28.07 19.38
N PHE A 481 2.90 28.77 19.99
CA PHE A 481 2.62 29.65 21.11
C PHE A 481 1.72 30.83 20.69
N ASP A 482 1.97 31.43 19.52
CA ASP A 482 1.17 32.52 18.98
C ASP A 482 -0.27 32.07 18.73
N ILE A 483 -0.49 30.89 18.14
CA ILE A 483 -1.84 30.33 17.96
C ILE A 483 -2.54 30.19 19.31
N PHE A 484 -1.85 29.60 20.28
CA PHE A 484 -2.38 29.40 21.63
C PHE A 484 -2.70 30.72 22.35
N ASP A 485 -1.81 31.70 22.27
CA ASP A 485 -1.94 32.97 22.97
C ASP A 485 -2.93 33.94 22.29
N ILE A 486 -2.96 34.00 20.96
CA ILE A 486 -3.95 34.75 20.18
C ILE A 486 -5.35 34.22 20.49
N TYR A 487 -5.54 32.90 20.53
CA TYR A 487 -6.82 32.30 20.91
C TYR A 487 -7.24 32.75 22.32
N LYS A 488 -6.33 32.70 23.29
CA LYS A 488 -6.62 33.14 24.66
C LYS A 488 -6.96 34.63 24.73
N LYS A 489 -6.24 35.47 23.99
CA LYS A 489 -6.49 36.93 23.92
C LYS A 489 -7.84 37.23 23.30
N SER A 490 -8.19 36.60 22.18
CA SER A 490 -9.47 36.85 21.49
C SER A 490 -10.68 36.40 22.32
N HIS A 491 -10.52 35.40 23.19
CA HIS A 491 -11.57 34.87 24.05
C HIS A 491 -11.49 35.36 25.50
N GLY A 492 -10.70 36.40 25.79
CA GLY A 492 -10.62 37.02 27.12
C GLY A 492 -10.04 36.13 28.23
N MET A 493 -9.30 35.08 27.86
CA MET A 493 -8.64 34.18 28.80
C MET A 493 -7.32 34.78 29.28
N ALA A 494 -6.82 34.28 30.42
CA ALA A 494 -5.51 34.68 30.95
C ALA A 494 -4.40 34.37 29.93
N SER A 495 -3.88 35.38 29.26
CA SER A 495 -2.87 35.29 28.21
C SER A 495 -1.52 35.83 28.70
N PHE A 496 -0.46 35.52 27.97
CA PHE A 496 0.86 36.04 28.27
C PHE A 496 0.98 37.44 27.63
N SER A 497 1.29 38.44 28.46
CA SER A 497 1.43 39.84 28.08
C SER A 497 2.76 40.11 27.42
#